data_AF-A0A3S1TCD4-F1
#
_entry.id   AF-A0A3S1TCD4-F1
#
_cell.length_a   1.000
_cell.length_b   1.000
_cell.length_c   1.000
_cell.angle_alpha   90.00
_cell.angle_beta   90.00
_cell.angle_gamma   90.00
#
_symmetry.space_group_name_H-M   'P 1'
#
loop_
_entity.id
_entity.type
_entity.pdbx_description
1 polymer ?
#
loop_
_entity_poly.entity_id
_entity_poly.type
_entity_poly.pdbx_seq_one_letter_code
_entity_poly.pdbx_strand_id
1 'polypeptide(L)' 'ADVVIEISKLLDDSPLFVPVRVHELAARVRQRVKTGLPDLSIEELIVEMASVRQLAMAFDLPGSENVVQIPVRYRR' A
#
# COMPACT_ATOMS: atom_id res chain seq x y z
N ALA A 1 -16.26 1.46 10.74
CA ALA A 1 -16.52 2.59 9.83
C ALA A 1 -15.25 3.42 9.60
N ASP A 2 -14.54 3.82 10.64
CA ASP A 2 -13.38 4.73 10.53
C ASP A 2 -12.24 4.24 9.63
N VAL A 3 -11.97 2.92 9.63
CA VAL A 3 -10.95 2.31 8.76
C VAL A 3 -11.27 2.50 7.28
N VAL A 4 -12.53 2.27 6.87
CA VAL A 4 -13.00 2.44 5.49
C VAL A 4 -12.91 3.91 5.07
N ILE A 5 -13.24 4.83 5.98
CA ILE A 5 -13.17 6.27 5.73
C ILE A 5 -11.71 6.68 5.49
N GLU A 6 -10.79 6.23 6.33
CA GLU A 6 -9.38 6.58 6.19
C GLU A 6 -8.76 5.96 4.92
N ILE A 7 -9.07 4.70 4.60
CA ILE A 7 -8.64 4.08 3.34
C ILE A 7 -9.16 4.88 2.14
N SER A 8 -10.43 5.28 2.16
CA SER A 8 -11.01 6.07 1.06
C SER A 8 -10.23 7.37 0.84
N LYS A 9 -10.00 8.14 1.90
CA LYS A 9 -9.23 9.40 1.81
C LYS A 9 -7.84 9.18 1.22
N LEU A 10 -7.11 8.19 1.74
CA LEU A 10 -5.75 7.91 1.29
C LEU A 10 -5.68 7.42 -0.17
N LEU A 11 -6.69 6.67 -0.62
CA LEU A 11 -6.79 6.24 -2.02
C LEU A 11 -7.18 7.40 -2.94
N ASP A 12 -8.09 8.27 -2.50
CA ASP A 12 -8.56 9.42 -3.28
C ASP A 12 -7.46 10.51 -3.41
N ASP A 13 -6.55 10.59 -2.43
CA ASP A 13 -5.34 11.43 -2.48
C ASP A 13 -4.22 10.83 -3.37
N SER A 14 -4.36 9.56 -3.81
CA SER A 14 -3.32 8.86 -4.57
C SER A 14 -3.26 9.34 -6.03
N PRO A 15 -2.08 9.70 -6.56
CA PRO A 15 -1.95 10.04 -7.98
C PRO A 15 -2.27 8.83 -8.87
N LEU A 16 -3.02 9.05 -9.95
CA LEU A 16 -3.47 7.99 -10.88
C LEU A 16 -2.35 7.10 -11.44
N PHE A 17 -1.11 7.61 -11.51
CA PHE A 17 0.03 6.93 -12.12
C PHE A 17 0.97 6.26 -11.10
N VAL A 18 0.68 6.37 -9.81
CA VAL A 18 1.49 5.73 -8.76
C VAL A 18 0.72 4.52 -8.24
N PRO A 19 1.28 3.29 -8.36
CA PRO A 19 0.64 2.11 -7.80
C PRO A 19 0.43 2.26 -6.30
N VAL A 20 -0.75 1.87 -5.83
CA VAL A 20 -1.07 1.76 -4.40
C VAL A 20 -0.21 0.66 -3.79
N ARG A 21 0.73 1.02 -2.93
CA ARG A 21 1.51 0.06 -2.13
C ARG A 21 0.64 -0.46 -0.99
N VAL A 22 0.15 -1.69 -1.12
CA VAL A 22 -0.90 -2.22 -0.23
C VAL A 22 -0.40 -2.33 1.20
N HIS A 23 0.79 -2.90 1.40
CA HIS A 23 1.33 -3.11 2.73
C HIS A 23 1.66 -1.78 3.43
N GLU A 24 2.31 -0.86 2.72
CA GLU A 24 2.59 0.48 3.25
C GLU A 24 1.30 1.24 3.59
N LEU A 25 0.29 1.18 2.72
CA LEU A 25 -0.97 1.85 2.96
C LEU A 25 -1.69 1.29 4.19
N ALA A 26 -1.68 -0.03 4.39
CA ALA A 26 -2.21 -0.66 5.60
C ALA A 26 -1.49 -0.19 6.87
N ALA A 27 -0.15 -0.10 6.83
CA ALA A 27 0.64 0.44 7.93
C ALA A 27 0.29 1.91 8.24
N ARG A 28 0.07 2.74 7.22
CA ARG A 28 -0.37 4.14 7.39
C ARG A 28 -1.76 4.23 8.02
N VAL A 29 -2.71 3.40 7.58
CA VAL A 29 -4.06 3.34 8.15
C VAL A 29 -3.99 2.97 9.64
N ARG A 30 -3.18 1.98 10.00
CA ARG A 30 -2.97 1.56 11.40
C ARG A 30 -2.40 2.67 12.28
N GLN A 31 -1.53 3.51 11.74
CA GLN A 31 -0.99 4.66 12.47
C GLN A 31 -2.04 5.75 12.71
N ARG A 32 -3.04 5.88 11.83
CA ARG A 32 -4.05 6.95 11.87
C ARG A 32 -5.34 6.56 12.56
N VAL A 33 -5.71 5.29 12.53
CA VAL A 33 -6.97 4.78 13.07
C VAL A 33 -6.70 3.67 14.08
N LYS A 34 -7.17 3.84 15.32
CA LYS A 34 -7.19 2.76 16.31
C LYS A 34 -8.24 1.73 15.89
N THR A 35 -7.81 0.53 15.57
CA THR A 35 -8.67 -0.57 15.14
C THR A 35 -8.18 -1.90 15.70
N GLY A 36 -9.12 -2.81 15.96
CA GLY A 36 -8.83 -4.19 16.37
C GLY A 36 -8.73 -5.17 15.21
N LEU A 37 -8.87 -4.70 13.96
CA LEU A 37 -8.72 -5.57 12.79
C LEU A 37 -7.28 -6.11 12.69
N PRO A 38 -7.04 -7.30 12.14
CA PRO A 38 -5.69 -7.73 11.72
C PRO A 38 -5.16 -6.88 10.55
N ASP A 39 -3.84 -6.82 10.35
CA ASP A 39 -3.25 -6.12 9.19
C ASP A 39 -3.74 -6.71 7.86
N LEU A 40 -3.83 -8.04 7.78
CA LEU A 40 -4.35 -8.75 6.62
C LEU A 40 -5.76 -8.27 6.22
N SER A 41 -6.66 -8.07 7.19
CA SER A 41 -8.02 -7.60 6.91
C SER A 41 -8.05 -6.13 6.45
N ILE A 42 -7.08 -5.32 6.86
CA ILE A 42 -6.92 -3.95 6.34
C ILE A 42 -6.40 -4.01 4.90
N GLU A 43 -5.43 -4.88 4.61
CA GLU A 43 -4.90 -5.08 3.27
C GLU A 43 -5.97 -5.59 2.29
N GLU A 44 -6.78 -6.59 2.69
CA GLU A 44 -7.91 -7.08 1.90
C GLU A 44 -8.90 -5.96 1.55
N LEU A 45 -9.25 -5.14 2.54
CA LEU A 45 -10.15 -4.00 2.36
C LEU A 45 -9.56 -2.95 1.41
N ILE A 46 -8.26 -2.67 1.52
CA ILE A 46 -7.54 -1.78 0.59
C ILE A 46 -7.62 -2.34 -0.84
N VAL A 47 -7.37 -3.63 -1.03
CA VAL A 47 -7.42 -4.28 -2.34
C VAL A 47 -8.80 -4.19 -2.96
N GLU A 48 -9.86 -4.49 -2.20
CA GLU A 48 -11.24 -4.36 -2.66
C GLU A 48 -11.55 -2.92 -3.10
N MET A 49 -11.21 -1.94 -2.26
CA MET A 49 -11.52 -0.53 -2.51
C MET A 49 -10.70 0.09 -3.65
N ALA A 50 -9.43 -0.31 -3.81
CA ALA A 50 -8.57 0.10 -4.91
C ALA A 50 -8.99 -0.56 -6.23
N SER A 51 -9.45 -1.82 -6.19
CA SER A 51 -9.96 -2.54 -7.35
C SER A 51 -11.21 -1.87 -7.93
N VAL A 52 -12.15 -1.44 -7.09
CA VAL A 52 -13.35 -0.68 -7.52
C VAL A 52 -12.97 0.62 -8.22
N ARG A 53 -11.87 1.26 -7.81
CA ARG A 53 -11.32 2.49 -8.40
C ARG A 53 -10.42 2.24 -9.60
N GLN A 54 -10.18 0.98 -9.97
CA GLN A 54 -9.26 0.58 -11.05
C GLN A 54 -7.84 1.14 -10.86
N LEU A 55 -7.40 1.28 -9.61
CA LEU A 55 -6.05 1.75 -9.30
C LEU A 55 -5.05 0.60 -9.50
N ALA A 56 -3.89 0.92 -10.08
CA ALA A 56 -2.76 0.01 -10.06
C ALA A 56 -2.35 -0.26 -8.61
N MET A 57 -1.98 -1.50 -8.30
CA MET A 57 -1.56 -1.92 -6.96
C MET A 57 -0.19 -2.60 -7.03
N ALA A 58 0.61 -2.37 -6.00
CA ALA A 58 1.86 -3.07 -5.76
C ALA A 58 1.74 -3.84 -4.44
N PHE A 59 2.06 -5.13 -4.49
CA PHE A 59 2.12 -6.00 -3.32
C PHE A 59 3.59 -6.16 -2.94
N ASP A 60 4.00 -5.40 -1.95
CA ASP A 60 5.32 -5.43 -1.35
C ASP A 60 5.38 -6.44 -0.19
N LEU A 61 6.52 -7.13 -0.05
CA LEU A 61 6.75 -7.99 1.11
C LEU A 61 7.26 -7.11 2.27
N PRO A 62 6.79 -7.34 3.52
CA PRO A 62 7.27 -6.61 4.68
C PRO A 62 8.80 -6.75 4.80
N GLY A 63 9.51 -5.63 4.75
CA GLY A 63 10.96 -5.58 4.94
C GLY A 63 11.81 -5.83 3.69
N SER A 64 11.22 -6.02 2.50
CA SER A 64 11.98 -5.97 1.25
C SER A 64 11.67 -4.68 0.51
N GLU A 65 12.61 -3.74 0.52
CA GLU A 65 12.75 -2.84 -0.62
C GLU A 65 12.91 -3.76 -1.84
N ASN A 66 11.96 -3.77 -2.78
CA ASN A 66 12.06 -4.56 -4.03
C ASN A 66 13.14 -3.96 -4.96
N VAL A 67 14.32 -3.69 -4.42
CA VAL A 67 15.48 -3.13 -5.11
C VAL A 67 16.33 -4.28 -5.64
N VAL A 68 16.33 -4.44 -6.97
CA VAL A 68 17.37 -5.21 -7.64
C VAL A 68 18.64 -4.38 -7.58
N GLN A 69 19.62 -4.79 -6.79
CA GLN A 69 20.94 -4.14 -6.82
C GLN A 69 21.58 -4.39 -8.19
N ILE A 70 21.72 -3.32 -8.98
CA ILE A 70 22.43 -3.38 -10.26
C ILE A 70 23.93 -3.49 -9.96
N PRO A 71 24.62 -4.56 -10.38
CA PRO A 71 26.05 -4.68 -10.13
C PRO A 71 26.80 -3.56 -10.86
N VAL A 72 27.51 -2.73 -10.09
CA VAL A 72 28.37 -1.67 -10.63
C VAL A 72 29.59 -2.34 -11.26
N ARG A 73 29.63 -2.42 -12.59
CA ARG A 73 30.83 -2.87 -13.31
C ARG A 73 31.90 -1.79 -13.20
N TYR A 74 32.90 -2.01 -12.35
CA TYR A 74 34.13 -1.22 -12.40
C TYR A 74 34.81 -1.46 -13.76
N ARG A 75 34.90 -0.42 -14.59
CA ARG A 75 35.78 -0.42 -15.76
C ARG A 75 37.23 -0.34 -15.26
N ARG A 76 38.02 -1.37 -15.57
CA ARG A 76 39.49 -1.33 -15.47
C ARG A 76 40.05 -0.47 -16.60
#